data_AF-A0A398B6P3-F1
#
_entry.id   AF-A0A398B6P3-F1
#
_cell.length_a   1.000
_cell.length_b   1.000
_cell.length_c   1.000
_cell.angle_alpha   90.00
_cell.angle_beta   90.00
_cell.angle_gamma   90.00
#
_symmetry.space_group_name_H-M   'P 1'
#
loop_
_entity.id
_entity.type
_entity.pdbx_description
1 polymer ?
#
loop_
_entity_poly.entity_id
_entity_poly.type
_entity_poly.pdbx_seq_one_letter_code
_entity_poly.pdbx_strand_id
1 'polypeptide(L)' 'MEENAKVQLNVRISTKTYDQLDEIVRYYQENTKVGRVYKGDVLTDIIEKSYDIMEKQKKRSVGNNY' A
#
# COMPACT_ATOMS: atom_id res chain seq x y z
N MET A 1 -10.68 -12.16 -17.50
CA MET A 1 -9.87 -12.43 -16.29
C MET A 1 -10.78 -12.16 -15.11
N GLU A 2 -10.90 -13.06 -14.14
CA GLU A 2 -11.75 -12.79 -12.97
C GLU A 2 -11.20 -11.56 -12.23
N GLU A 3 -11.94 -10.46 -12.26
CA GLU A 3 -11.54 -9.16 -11.70
C GLU A 3 -11.35 -9.17 -10.16
N ASN A 4 -11.54 -10.33 -9.50
CA ASN A 4 -11.52 -10.47 -8.04
C ASN A 4 -10.67 -11.65 -7.54
N ALA A 5 -9.77 -12.19 -8.37
CA ALA A 5 -8.87 -13.26 -7.91
C ALA A 5 -7.88 -12.71 -6.85
N LYS A 6 -8.03 -13.16 -5.60
CA LYS A 6 -7.07 -12.85 -4.52
C LYS A 6 -5.80 -13.66 -4.74
N VAL A 7 -4.65 -12.98 -4.76
CA VAL A 7 -3.33 -13.61 -4.86
C VAL A 7 -2.56 -13.39 -3.56
N GLN A 8 -1.91 -14.44 -3.06
CA GLN A 8 -1.03 -14.31 -1.90
C GLN A 8 0.35 -13.82 -2.34
N LEU A 9 0.82 -12.73 -1.72
CA LEU A 9 2.16 -12.19 -1.92
C LEU A 9 3.04 -12.54 -0.72
N ASN A 10 4.09 -13.34 -0.95
CA ASN A 10 5.11 -13.61 0.07
C ASN A 10 6.23 -12.58 -0.05
N VAL A 11 6.47 -11.80 1.00
CA VAL A 11 7.47 -10.72 1.00
C VAL A 11 8.54 -11.00 2.05
N ARG A 12 9.80 -10.79 1.69
CA ARG A 12 10.92 -10.72 2.63
C ARG A 12 11.36 -9.26 2.74
N ILE A 13 11.35 -8.72 3.95
CA ILE A 13 11.77 -7.35 4.25
C ILE A 13 12.77 -7.34 5.41
N SER A 14 13.49 -6.23 5.56
CA SER A 14 14.36 -6.03 6.71
C SER A 14 13.54 -5.87 8.00
N THR A 15 14.15 -6.17 9.15
CA THR A 15 13.51 -5.93 10.46
C THR A 15 13.08 -4.47 10.61
N LYS A 16 13.94 -3.53 10.20
CA LYS A 16 13.61 -2.10 10.23
C LYS A 16 12.33 -1.79 9.46
N THR A 17 12.18 -2.34 8.26
CA THR A 17 10.97 -2.13 7.44
C THR A 17 9.74 -2.79 8.05
N TYR A 18 9.91 -3.95 8.67
CA TYR A 18 8.84 -4.63 9.40
C TYR A 18 8.35 -3.79 10.59
N ASP A 19 9.28 -3.23 11.38
CA ASP A 19 8.96 -2.38 12.53
C ASP A 19 8.22 -1.11 12.11
N GLN A 20 8.63 -0.50 10.98
CA GLN A 20 7.92 0.63 10.38
C GLN A 20 6.48 0.26 9.98
N LEU A 21 6.27 -0.89 9.35
CA LEU A 21 4.92 -1.36 9.02
C LEU A 21 4.08 -1.57 10.30
N ASP A 22 4.69 -2.09 11.36
CA ASP A 22 4.05 -2.28 12.66
C ASP A 22 3.64 -0.96 13.33
N GLU A 23 4.46 0.08 13.20
CA GLU A 23 4.13 1.44 13.66
C GLU A 23 2.97 2.05 12.86
N ILE A 24 2.97 1.89 11.53
CA ILE A 24 1.88 2.38 10.67
C ILE A 24 0.56 1.69 11.01
N VAL A 25 0.58 0.37 11.23
CA VAL A 25 -0.61 -0.37 11.65
C VAL A 25 -1.14 0.15 12.99
N ARG A 26 -0.27 0.41 13.97
CA ARG A 26 -0.66 1.00 15.25
C ARG A 26 -1.30 2.36 15.08
N TYR A 27 -0.67 3.23 14.29
CA TYR A 27 -1.23 4.55 13.97
C TYR A 27 -2.63 4.43 13.33
N TYR A 28 -2.83 3.53 12.36
CA TYR A 28 -4.16 3.32 11.76
C TYR A 28 -5.15 2.75 12.76
N GLN A 29 -4.74 1.82 13.61
CA GLN A 29 -5.59 1.21 14.64
C GLN A 29 -6.09 2.25 15.66
N GLU A 30 -5.23 3.16 16.10
CA GLU A 30 -5.58 4.26 17.02
C GLU A 30 -6.59 5.24 16.40
N ASN A 31 -6.49 5.45 15.09
CA ASN A 31 -7.39 6.35 14.35
C ASN A 31 -8.64 5.64 13.79
N THR A 32 -8.75 4.31 13.97
CA THR A 32 -9.89 3.51 13.50
C THR A 32 -10.90 3.32 14.62
N LYS A 33 -12.12 3.82 14.43
CA LYS A 33 -13.19 3.77 15.45
C LYS A 33 -13.76 2.36 15.68
N VAL A 34 -13.73 1.50 14.65
CA VAL A 34 -14.29 0.13 14.70
C VAL A 34 -13.47 -0.79 13.81
N GLY A 35 -13.16 -1.99 14.31
CA GLY A 35 -12.45 -3.02 13.55
C GLY A 35 -10.97 -3.14 13.90
N ARG A 36 -10.37 -4.24 13.46
CA ARG A 36 -8.94 -4.51 13.61
C ARG A 36 -8.23 -4.19 12.31
N VAL A 37 -7.10 -3.48 12.40
CA VAL A 37 -6.24 -3.17 11.26
C VAL A 37 -5.18 -4.26 11.14
N TYR A 38 -5.07 -4.87 9.96
CA TYR A 38 -4.07 -5.90 9.69
C TYR A 38 -2.92 -5.36 8.84
N LYS A 39 -1.71 -5.90 9.05
CA LYS A 39 -0.52 -5.58 8.25
C LYS A 39 -0.74 -5.77 6.74
N GLY A 40 -1.47 -6.82 6.36
CA GLY A 40 -1.78 -7.11 4.96
C GLY A 40 -2.64 -6.02 4.31
N ASP A 41 -3.65 -5.51 5.02
CA ASP A 41 -4.51 -4.44 4.53
C ASP A 41 -3.72 -3.14 4.38
N VAL A 42 -2.90 -2.81 5.39
CA VAL A 42 -2.04 -1.62 5.34
C VAL A 42 -1.01 -1.72 4.21
N LEU A 43 -0.39 -2.88 4.01
CA LEU A 43 0.56 -3.08 2.91
C LEU A 43 -0.13 -2.93 1.55
N THR A 44 -1.35 -3.46 1.40
CA THR A 44 -2.14 -3.33 0.18
C THR A 44 -2.45 -1.87 -0.12
N ASP A 45 -2.95 -1.12 0.86
CA ASP A 45 -3.25 0.31 0.73
C ASP A 45 -2.00 1.14 0.38
N ILE A 46 -0.83 0.83 0.96
CA ILE A 46 0.44 1.48 0.62
C ILE A 46 0.82 1.21 -0.85
N ILE A 47 0.66 -0.03 -1.32
CA ILE A 47 0.98 -0.41 -2.70
C ILE A 47 0.05 0.33 -3.68
N GLU A 48 -1.26 0.35 -3.42
CA GLU A 48 -2.25 1.03 -4.27
C GLU A 48 -1.99 2.54 -4.36
N LYS A 49 -1.75 3.20 -3.22
CA LYS A 49 -1.40 4.63 -3.18
C LYS A 49 -0.10 4.92 -3.94
N SER A 50 0.90 4.05 -3.78
CA SER A 50 2.18 4.20 -4.49
C SER A 50 2.03 4.01 -6.00
N TYR A 51 1.18 3.07 -6.42
CA TYR A 51 0.85 2.83 -7.82
C TYR A 51 0.14 4.05 -8.43
N ASP A 52 -0.84 4.62 -7.74
CA ASP A 52 -1.55 5.82 -8.17
C ASP A 52 -0.62 7.02 -8.35
N ILE A 53 0.34 7.20 -7.44
CA ILE A 53 1.36 8.25 -7.55
C ILE A 53 2.23 8.01 -8.80
N MET A 54 2.69 6.78 -9.02
CA MET A 54 3.47 6.41 -10.20
C MET A 54 2.70 6.69 -11.50
N GLU A 55 1.43 6.30 -11.58
CA GLU A 55 0.59 6.55 -12.76
C GLU A 55 0.36 8.05 -13.01
N LYS A 56 0.17 8.85 -11.95
CA LYS A 56 0.10 10.32 -12.06
C LYS A 56 1.40 10.90 -12.59
N GLN A 57 2.55 10.38 -12.17
CA GLN A 57 3.87 10.82 -12.66
C GLN A 57 4.05 10.48 -14.14
N LYS A 58 3.74 9.25 -14.55
CA LYS A 58 3.82 8.83 -15.97
C LYS A 58 2.99 9.75 -16.87
N LYS A 59 1.74 10.06 -16.48
CA LYS A 59 0.85 10.95 -17.26
C LYS A 59 1.44 12.36 -17.42
N ARG A 60 2.06 12.89 -16.37
CA ARG A 60 2.74 14.21 -16.42
C ARG A 60 3.97 14.18 -17.32
N SER A 61 4.76 13.10 -17.29
CA SER A 61 5.92 12.93 -18.16
C SER A 61 5.54 12.80 -19.64
N VAL A 62 4.40 12.19 -19.96
CA VAL A 62 3.89 12.09 -21.34
C VAL A 62 3.24 13.40 -21.80
N GLY A 63 2.57 14.14 -20.91
CA GLY A 63 1.91 15.41 -21.21
C GLY A 63 2.83 16.63 -21.38
N ASN A 64 4.13 16.50 -21.08
CA ASN A 64 5.13 17.58 -21.23
C ASN A 64 5.86 17.57 -22.59
N ASN A 65 5.43 16.73 -23.54
CA ASN A 65 6.00 16.62 -24.89
C ASN A 65 5.15 17.29 -25.98
N TYR A 66 4.28 18.23 -25.63
CA TYR A 66 3.48 19.02 -26.58
C TYR A 66 3.49 20.51 -26.22
#